data_AF-A0A9D6WVB3-F1
#
_entry.id   AF-A0A9D6WVB3-F1
#
_cell.length_a   1.000
_cell.length_b   1.000
_cell.length_c   1.000
_cell.angle_alpha   90.00
_cell.angle_beta   90.00
_cell.angle_gamma   90.00
#
_symmetry.space_group_name_H-M   'P 1'
#
loop_
_entity.id
_entity.type
_entity.pdbx_description
1 polymer ?
#
loop_
_entity_poly.entity_id
_entity_poly.type
_entity_poly.pdbx_seq_one_letter_code
_entity_poly.pdbx_strand_id
1 'polypeptide(L)'
;MTSISIARAKTHLDALVGRVAAGERIMIRQRNRAVAVLISASELERLEHLDRTVRQSARALGQRAELLEQIQAGKIHPAMAAFGLWRDEPELENLTEQIYTNRKNQGARAEVAW
;
A
#
# COMPACT_ATOMS: atom_id res chain seq x y z
N MET A 1 -16.57 3.72 -2.01
CA MET A 1 -16.02 4.93 -1.35
C MET A 1 -16.56 6.14 -2.09
N THR A 2 -17.26 7.04 -1.40
CA THR A 2 -18.01 8.14 -2.02
C THR A 2 -17.23 9.45 -1.90
N SER A 3 -17.21 10.28 -2.93
CA SER A 3 -16.48 11.56 -2.89
C SER A 3 -17.41 12.77 -2.82
N ILE A 4 -17.11 13.71 -1.92
CA ILE A 4 -17.88 14.96 -1.74
C ILE A 4 -16.95 16.17 -1.63
N SER A 5 -17.49 17.36 -1.91
CA SER A 5 -16.78 18.61 -1.68
C SER A 5 -16.77 18.99 -0.19
N ILE A 6 -15.78 19.77 0.22
CA ILE A 6 -15.70 20.32 1.59
C ILE A 6 -16.93 21.18 1.94
N ALA A 7 -17.52 21.88 0.97
CA ALA A 7 -18.73 22.67 1.17
C ALA A 7 -19.91 21.76 1.54
N ARG A 8 -20.11 20.67 0.78
CA ARG A 8 -21.16 19.69 1.06
C ARG A 8 -20.95 18.98 2.40
N ALA A 9 -19.70 18.71 2.76
CA ALA A 9 -19.35 18.11 4.05
C ALA A 9 -19.76 19.00 5.22
N LYS A 10 -19.53 20.31 5.12
CA LYS A 10 -19.91 21.29 6.17
C LYS A 10 -21.42 21.45 6.30
N THR A 11 -22.16 21.46 5.19
CA THR A 11 -23.62 21.68 5.21
C THR A 11 -24.40 20.45 5.68
N HIS A 12 -23.90 19.24 5.43
CA HIS A 12 -24.65 17.99 5.68
C HIS A 12 -23.91 17.02 6.60
N LEU A 13 -23.17 17.53 7.58
CA LEU A 13 -22.30 16.71 8.43
C LEU A 13 -23.10 15.59 9.13
N ASP A 14 -24.25 15.90 9.74
CA ASP A 14 -25.03 14.92 10.50
C ASP A 14 -25.49 13.73 9.65
N ALA A 15 -25.98 14.01 8.43
CA ALA A 15 -26.37 12.97 7.49
C ALA A 15 -25.19 12.11 7.02
N LEU A 16 -24.00 12.72 6.89
CA LEU A 16 -22.77 12.00 6.55
C LEU A 16 -22.30 11.12 7.70
N VAL A 17 -22.41 11.59 8.95
CA VAL A 17 -22.09 10.79 10.14
C VAL A 17 -22.99 9.56 10.23
N GLY A 18 -24.30 9.70 10.00
CA GLY A 18 -25.23 8.56 9.99
C GLY A 18 -24.86 7.50 8.93
N ARG A 19 -24.46 7.96 7.74
CA ARG A 19 -24.00 7.06 6.66
C ARG A 19 -22.68 6.37 6.98
N VAL A 20 -21.76 7.09 7.61
CA VAL A 20 -20.46 6.54 8.03
C VAL A 20 -20.61 5.55 9.18
N ALA A 21 -21.54 5.80 10.11
CA ALA A 21 -21.91 4.84 11.15
C ALA A 21 -22.47 3.54 10.56
N ALA A 22 -23.19 3.62 9.43
CA ALA A 22 -23.63 2.46 8.67
C ALA A 22 -22.51 1.75 7.85
N GLY A 23 -21.27 2.21 7.95
CA GLY A 23 -20.10 1.59 7.32
C GLY A 23 -19.66 2.24 6.01
N GLU A 24 -20.27 3.35 5.59
CA GLU A 24 -19.83 4.06 4.39
C GLU A 24 -18.49 4.78 4.62
N ARG A 25 -17.64 4.81 3.58
CA ARG A 25 -16.38 5.57 3.58
C ARG A 25 -16.50 6.75 2.64
N ILE A 26 -16.25 7.95 3.14
CA ILE A 26 -16.50 9.20 2.41
C ILE A 26 -15.22 10.01 2.30
N MET A 27 -14.78 10.30 1.08
CA MET A 27 -13.62 11.15 0.79
C MET A 27 -14.07 12.60 0.59
N ILE A 28 -13.51 13.50 1.39
CA ILE A 28 -13.73 14.94 1.30
C ILE A 28 -12.66 15.55 0.41
N ARG A 29 -13.09 16.33 -0.59
CA ARG A 29 -12.22 17.00 -1.55
C ARG A 29 -12.35 18.53 -1.47
N GLN A 30 -11.24 19.23 -1.65
CA GLN A 30 -11.19 20.67 -1.82
C GLN A 30 -10.50 20.99 -3.15
N ARG A 31 -11.16 21.73 -4.05
CA ARG A 31 -10.61 22.10 -5.37
C ARG A 31 -9.97 20.91 -6.09
N ASN A 32 -10.70 19.78 -6.14
CA ASN A 32 -10.28 18.49 -6.71
C ASN A 32 -9.15 17.73 -5.97
N ARG A 33 -8.57 18.27 -4.91
CA ARG A 33 -7.61 17.56 -4.05
C ARG A 33 -8.31 16.80 -2.93
N ALA A 34 -7.97 15.53 -2.70
CA ALA A 34 -8.41 14.80 -1.51
C ALA A 34 -7.73 15.40 -0.27
N VAL A 35 -8.53 15.79 0.73
CA VAL A 35 -8.03 16.47 1.94
C VAL A 35 -8.32 15.69 3.21
N ALA A 36 -9.40 14.91 3.23
CA ALA A 36 -9.77 14.12 4.39
C ALA A 36 -10.64 12.92 3.97
N VAL A 37 -10.74 11.94 4.87
CA VAL A 37 -11.68 10.82 4.74
C VAL A 37 -12.46 10.71 6.05
N LEU A 38 -13.78 10.56 5.95
CA LEU A 38 -14.65 10.24 7.07
C LEU A 38 -14.92 8.73 7.06
N ILE A 39 -14.59 8.08 8.17
CA ILE A 39 -14.79 6.65 8.44
C ILE A 39 -15.31 6.47 9.87
N SER A 40 -15.86 5.29 10.19
CA SER A 40 -16.27 4.98 11.55
C SER A 40 -15.05 4.80 12.46
N ALA A 41 -15.25 4.99 13.76
CA ALA A 41 -14.20 4.72 14.76
C ALA A 41 -13.72 3.27 14.69
N SER A 42 -14.64 2.31 14.54
CA SER A 42 -14.32 0.89 14.39
C SER A 42 -13.47 0.57 13.16
N GLU A 43 -13.71 1.24 12.04
CA GLU A 43 -12.89 1.07 10.84
C GLU A 43 -11.51 1.70 11.02
N LEU A 44 -11.41 2.86 11.69
CA LEU A 44 -10.12 3.44 12.05
C LEU A 44 -9.30 2.50 12.93
N GLU A 45 -9.89 1.99 14.01
CA GLU A 45 -9.24 1.02 14.91
C GLU A 45 -8.76 -0.23 14.17
N ARG A 46 -9.59 -0.75 13.26
CA ARG A 46 -9.23 -1.90 12.42
C ARG A 46 -8.03 -1.59 11.52
N LEU A 47 -8.02 -0.42 10.87
CA LEU A 47 -6.91 0.01 10.00
C LEU A 47 -5.61 0.20 10.81
N GLU A 48 -5.70 0.79 12.00
CA GLU A 48 -4.55 0.95 12.90
C GLU A 48 -4.02 -0.39 13.39
N HIS A 49 -4.91 -1.33 13.73
CA HIS A 49 -4.50 -2.67 14.13
C HIS A 49 -3.79 -3.41 12.99
N LEU A 50 -4.32 -3.32 11.76
CA LEU A 50 -3.67 -3.89 10.59
C LEU A 50 -2.30 -3.26 10.32
N ASP A 51 -2.17 -1.94 10.42
CA ASP A 51 -0.88 -1.24 10.26
C ASP A 51 0.16 -1.72 11.29
N ARG A 52 -0.24 -1.84 12.56
CA ARG A 52 0.64 -2.37 13.62
C ARG A 52 1.09 -3.80 13.32
N THR A 53 0.17 -4.68 12.94
CA THR A 53 0.48 -6.08 12.62
C THR A 53 1.42 -6.18 11.42
N VAL A 54 1.17 -5.42 10.35
CA VAL A 54 2.04 -5.40 9.17
C VAL A 54 3.45 -4.94 9.52
N ARG A 55 3.60 -3.90 10.36
CA ARG A 55 4.92 -3.45 10.83
C ARG A 55 5.64 -4.49 11.66
N GLN A 56 4.92 -5.15 12.56
CA GLN A 56 5.50 -6.20 13.39
C GLN A 56 5.98 -7.36 12.52
N SER A 57 5.17 -7.80 11.55
CA SER A 57 5.55 -8.82 10.59
C SER A 57 6.74 -8.40 9.75
N ALA A 58 6.77 -7.17 9.23
CA ALA A 58 7.89 -6.64 8.47
C ALA A 58 9.21 -6.66 9.27
N ARG A 59 9.16 -6.26 10.54
CA ARG A 59 10.32 -6.35 11.45
C ARG A 59 10.75 -7.80 11.71
N ALA A 60 9.79 -8.70 11.94
CA ALA A 60 10.07 -10.12 12.16
C ALA A 60 10.69 -10.79 10.92
N LEU A 61 10.35 -10.31 9.72
CA LEU A 61 10.93 -10.71 8.45
C LEU A 61 12.28 -10.00 8.14
N GLY A 62 12.86 -9.28 9.11
CA GLY A 62 14.18 -8.65 8.97
C GLY A 62 14.19 -7.28 8.31
N GLN A 63 13.03 -6.64 8.08
CA GLN A 63 13.02 -5.29 7.50
C GLN A 63 13.57 -4.25 8.51
N ARG A 64 14.50 -3.41 8.03
CA ARG A 64 15.09 -2.32 8.83
C ARG A 64 14.00 -1.30 9.19
N ALA A 65 13.97 -0.88 10.46
CA ALA A 65 12.97 0.07 10.96
C ALA A 65 13.01 1.42 10.21
N GLU A 66 14.20 1.87 9.86
CA GLU A 66 14.45 3.11 9.09
C GLU A 66 13.76 3.09 7.71
N LEU A 67 13.74 1.92 7.06
CA LEU A 67 13.12 1.75 5.75
C LEU A 67 11.58 1.83 5.87
N LEU A 68 11.02 1.24 6.92
CA LEU A 68 9.58 1.33 7.22
C LEU A 68 9.14 2.77 7.52
N GLU A 69 9.97 3.55 8.22
CA GLU A 69 9.70 4.98 8.46
C GLU A 69 9.76 5.81 7.17
N GLN A 70 10.71 5.51 6.28
CA GLN A 70 10.81 6.17 4.98
C GLN A 70 9.63 5.85 4.06
N ILE A 71 9.11 4.62 4.11
CA ILE A 71 7.87 4.26 3.41
C ILE A 71 6.69 5.07 3.95
N GLN A 72 6.54 5.15 5.28
CA GLN A 72 5.43 5.89 5.90
C GLN A 72 5.50 7.40 5.60
N ALA A 73 6.71 7.96 5.56
CA ALA A 73 6.93 9.34 5.18
C ALA A 73 6.69 9.61 3.67
N GLY A 74 6.36 8.58 2.88
CA GLY A 74 6.18 8.67 1.43
C GLY A 74 7.47 8.94 0.66
N LYS A 75 8.63 8.75 1.30
CA LYS A 75 9.96 8.96 0.69
C LYS A 75 10.37 7.77 -0.19
N ILE A 76 9.94 6.57 0.18
CA ILE A 76 10.18 5.33 -0.56
C ILE A 76 8.85 4.68 -0.90
N HIS A 77 8.69 4.25 -2.15
CA HIS A 77 7.51 3.51 -2.57
C HIS A 77 7.51 2.10 -1.93
N PRO A 78 6.41 1.65 -1.29
CA PRO A 78 6.36 0.36 -0.58
C PRO A 78 6.77 -0.84 -1.45
N ALA A 79 6.35 -0.85 -2.72
CA ALA A 79 6.78 -1.89 -3.65
C ALA A 79 8.30 -1.84 -3.91
N MET A 80 8.89 -0.64 -4.03
CA MET A 80 10.34 -0.49 -4.24
C MET A 80 11.13 -0.86 -2.99
N ALA A 81 10.57 -0.66 -1.81
CA ALA A 81 11.13 -1.21 -0.58
C ALA A 81 11.12 -2.74 -0.61
N ALA A 82 10.01 -3.37 -1.01
CA ALA A 82 9.93 -4.83 -1.13
C ALA A 82 10.94 -5.40 -2.16
N PHE A 83 11.16 -4.71 -3.28
CA PHE A 83 12.18 -5.10 -4.28
C PHE A 83 13.61 -4.69 -3.88
N GLY A 84 13.75 -3.66 -3.04
CA GLY A 84 15.03 -3.20 -2.47
C GLY A 84 15.55 -4.09 -1.35
N LEU A 85 14.71 -4.95 -0.76
CA LEU A 85 15.11 -5.99 0.18
C LEU A 85 16.14 -6.97 -0.40
N TRP A 86 16.23 -7.06 -1.73
CA TRP A 86 17.18 -7.94 -2.42
C TRP A 86 18.53 -7.28 -2.71
N ARG A 87 18.65 -5.95 -2.48
CA ARG A 87 19.84 -5.20 -2.91
C ARG A 87 21.11 -5.60 -2.16
N ASP A 88 20.98 -5.98 -0.89
CA ASP A 88 22.11 -6.39 -0.03
C ASP A 88 22.12 -7.93 0.19
N GLU A 89 21.32 -8.69 -0.56
CA GLU A 89 21.28 -10.16 -0.46
C GLU A 89 22.36 -10.76 -1.36
N PRO A 90 23.47 -11.28 -0.79
CA PRO A 90 24.59 -11.81 -1.58
C PRO A 90 24.18 -12.99 -2.46
N GLU A 91 23.14 -13.73 -2.07
CA GLU A 91 22.56 -14.82 -2.86
C GLU A 91 21.92 -14.34 -4.18
N LEU A 92 21.52 -13.06 -4.25
CA LEU A 92 20.82 -12.48 -5.38
C LEU A 92 21.72 -11.60 -6.27
N GLU A 93 22.98 -11.41 -5.88
CA GLU A 93 23.98 -10.63 -6.63
C GLU A 93 24.14 -11.16 -8.07
N ASN A 94 24.09 -12.48 -8.22
CA ASN A 94 24.21 -13.17 -9.52
C ASN A 94 22.86 -13.58 -10.13
N LEU A 95 21.73 -13.20 -9.52
CA LEU A 95 20.40 -13.66 -9.96
C LEU A 95 20.11 -13.26 -11.42
N THR A 96 20.48 -12.05 -11.79
CA THR A 96 20.30 -11.55 -13.17
C THR A 96 21.04 -12.45 -14.16
N GLU A 97 22.29 -12.78 -13.87
CA GLU A 97 23.14 -13.61 -14.72
C GLU A 97 22.66 -15.06 -14.78
N GLN A 98 22.17 -15.60 -13.66
CA GLN A 98 21.49 -16.90 -13.59
C GLN A 98 20.21 -16.92 -14.44
N ILE A 99 19.39 -15.85 -14.41
CA ILE A 99 18.18 -15.73 -15.24
C ILE A 99 18.54 -15.73 -16.72
N TYR A 100 19.55 -14.94 -17.14
CA TYR A 100 20.01 -14.91 -18.52
C TYR A 100 20.58 -16.26 -18.97
N THR A 101 21.36 -16.92 -18.11
CA THR A 101 21.92 -18.24 -18.37
C THR A 101 20.82 -19.29 -18.51
N ASN A 102 19.84 -19.30 -17.61
CA ASN A 102 18.68 -20.19 -17.69
C ASN A 102 17.85 -19.92 -18.94
N ARG A 103 17.64 -18.66 -19.35
CA ARG A 103 16.91 -18.34 -20.58
C ARG A 103 17.66 -18.74 -21.85
N LYS A 104 18.99 -18.69 -21.82
CA LYS A 104 19.83 -19.15 -22.94
C LYS A 104 19.83 -20.67 -23.06
N ASN A 105 19.78 -21.37 -21.91
CA ASN A 105 19.78 -22.83 -21.83
C ASN A 105 18.38 -23.43 -21.99
N GLN A 106 17.33 -22.67 -21.68
CA GLN A 106 15.96 -23.02 -22.06
C GLN A 106 15.79 -22.68 -23.54
N GLY A 107 15.80 -23.71 -24.38
CA GLY A 107 15.41 -23.58 -25.77
C GLY A 107 14.04 -22.90 -25.92
N ALA A 108 13.80 -22.30 -27.10
CA ALA A 108 12.59 -21.53 -27.39
C ALA A 108 11.34 -22.20 -26.81
N ARG A 109 10.68 -21.48 -25.89
CA ARG A 109 9.46 -21.95 -25.24
C ARG A 109 8.42 -22.24 -26.33
N ALA A 110 7.92 -23.47 -26.38
CA ALA A 110 6.83 -23.82 -27.30
C ALA A 110 5.67 -22.84 -27.09
N GLU A 111 5.21 -22.23 -28.19
CA GLU A 111 4.00 -21.40 -28.18
C GLU A 111 2.86 -22.22 -27.58
N VAL A 112 2.29 -21.70 -26.49
CA VAL A 112 1.03 -22.23 -25.97
C VAL A 112 -0.04 -21.74 -26.93
N ALA A 113 -0.51 -22.64 -27.80
CA ALA A 113 -1.67 -22.40 -28.65
C ALA A 113 -2.89 -22.14 -27.74
N TRP A 114 -3.48 -20.97 -27.88
CA TRP A 114 -4.76 -20.60 -27.28
C TRP A 114 -5.92 -21.13 -28.13
#